data_AF-A0A938N5M3-F1
#
_entry.id   AF-A0A938N5M3-F1
#
_cell.length_a   1.000
_cell.length_b   1.000
_cell.length_c   1.000
_cell.angle_alpha   90.00
_cell.angle_beta   90.00
_cell.angle_gamma   90.00
#
_symmetry.space_group_name_H-M   'P 1'
#
loop_
_entity.id
_entity.type
_entity.pdbx_description
1 polymer ?
#
loop_
_entity_poly.entity_id
_entity_poly.type
_entity_poly.pdbx_seq_one_letter_code
_entity_poly.pdbx_strand_id
1 'polypeptide(L)'
;MARAYITTPIYYVNDRPHIGHAYTTTLCDVWARAMRACGEDVFFLTGTDEHGVKVEKSAQERGISPKALADENSAEFRRVLGTFGLSNDDFIRTTEP
;
A
#
# COMPACT_ATOMS: atom_id res chain seq x y z
N MET A 1 -0.34 28.13 1.53
CA MET A 1 -0.33 26.66 1.65
C MET A 1 0.44 26.12 0.46
N ALA A 2 1.58 25.51 0.72
CA ALA A 2 2.22 24.66 -0.26
C ALA A 2 1.42 23.34 -0.38
N ARG A 3 1.52 22.70 -1.53
CA ARG A 3 0.97 21.37 -1.76
C ARG A 3 2.07 20.34 -1.65
N ALA A 4 1.79 19.26 -0.94
CA ALA A 4 2.68 18.13 -0.82
C ALA A 4 2.01 16.86 -1.35
N TYR A 5 2.72 16.16 -2.22
CA TYR A 5 2.31 14.84 -2.68
C TYR A 5 3.36 13.83 -2.22
N ILE A 6 2.99 13.00 -1.26
CA ILE A 6 3.84 11.98 -0.65
C ILE A 6 3.39 10.62 -1.17
N THR A 7 4.33 9.78 -1.58
CA THR A 7 4.05 8.40 -1.96
C THR A 7 4.95 7.42 -1.21
N THR A 8 4.45 6.22 -1.01
CA THR A 8 5.31 5.04 -0.82
C THR A 8 5.55 4.36 -2.16
N PRO A 9 6.48 3.40 -2.26
CA PRO A 9 6.34 2.35 -3.25
C PRO A 9 4.97 1.68 -3.12
N ILE A 10 4.42 1.18 -4.22
CA ILE A 10 3.32 0.21 -4.19
C ILE A 10 3.91 -1.20 -3.95
N TYR A 11 3.25 -1.98 -3.11
CA TYR A 11 3.81 -3.24 -2.60
C TYR A 11 3.36 -4.45 -3.41
N TYR A 12 4.28 -5.35 -3.74
CA TYR A 12 3.92 -6.59 -4.44
C TYR A 12 3.02 -7.48 -3.59
N VAL A 13 2.01 -8.07 -4.22
CA VAL A 13 1.01 -8.95 -3.58
C VAL A 13 1.32 -10.44 -3.72
N ASN A 14 2.55 -10.82 -4.05
CA ASN A 14 2.93 -12.22 -4.13
C ASN A 14 3.04 -12.90 -2.74
N ASP A 15 3.09 -12.13 -1.66
CA ASP A 15 3.11 -12.62 -0.27
C ASP A 15 2.43 -11.61 0.68
N ARG A 16 2.24 -11.99 1.95
CA ARG A 16 1.63 -11.17 3.00
C ARG A 16 2.52 -9.98 3.39
N PRO A 17 1.92 -8.88 3.88
CA PRO A 17 2.69 -7.75 4.40
C PRO A 17 3.59 -8.15 5.59
N HIS A 18 4.80 -7.59 5.63
CA HIS A 18 5.75 -7.78 6.72
C HIS A 18 6.26 -6.43 7.27
N ILE A 19 7.07 -6.47 8.33
CA ILE A 19 7.57 -5.27 9.03
C ILE A 19 8.25 -4.24 8.12
N GLY A 20 8.96 -4.68 7.07
CA GLY A 20 9.55 -3.78 6.09
C GLY A 20 8.55 -2.87 5.37
N HIS A 21 7.34 -3.36 5.05
CA HIS A 21 6.30 -2.54 4.44
C HIS A 21 5.80 -1.50 5.46
N ALA A 22 5.45 -1.95 6.67
CA ALA A 22 5.00 -1.08 7.75
C ALA A 22 6.02 0.02 8.07
N TYR A 23 7.32 -0.31 8.05
CA TYR A 23 8.39 0.65 8.28
C TYR A 23 8.35 1.80 7.27
N THR A 24 8.38 1.50 5.97
CA THR A 24 8.33 2.54 4.92
C THR A 24 7.05 3.36 5.01
N THR A 25 5.89 2.70 5.15
CA THR A 25 4.61 3.42 5.24
C THR A 25 4.54 4.32 6.47
N THR A 26 5.10 3.89 7.61
CA THR A 26 5.15 4.69 8.85
C THR A 26 6.01 5.94 8.69
N LEU A 27 7.17 5.83 8.02
CA LEU A 27 8.02 7.02 7.78
C LEU A 27 7.31 8.06 6.92
N CYS A 28 6.63 7.61 5.85
CA CYS A 28 5.81 8.49 5.02
C CYS A 28 4.64 9.10 5.79
N ASP A 29 3.99 8.31 6.66
CA ASP A 29 2.88 8.76 7.51
C ASP A 29 3.31 9.84 8.51
N VAL A 30 4.43 9.64 9.20
CA VAL A 30 5.02 10.62 10.13
C VAL A 30 5.28 11.94 9.41
N TRP A 31 5.85 11.88 8.19
CA TRP A 31 6.10 13.07 7.39
C TRP A 31 4.81 13.75 6.92
N ALA A 32 3.83 12.99 6.43
CA ALA A 32 2.53 13.51 6.03
C ALA A 32 1.82 14.22 7.19
N ARG A 33 1.83 13.62 8.39
CA ARG A 33 1.27 14.22 9.61
C ARG A 33 2.01 15.50 10.01
N ALA A 34 3.34 15.52 9.93
CA ALA A 34 4.13 16.72 10.23
C ALA A 34 3.77 17.87 9.27
N MET A 35 3.68 17.61 7.97
CA MET A 35 3.28 18.62 6.98
C MET A 35 1.84 19.11 7.18
N ARG A 36 0.89 18.20 7.47
CA ARG A 36 -0.49 18.57 7.82
C ARG A 36 -0.54 19.44 9.09
N ALA A 37 0.27 19.12 10.10
CA ALA A 37 0.37 19.91 11.34
C ALA A 37 0.95 21.31 11.10
N CYS A 38 1.78 21.49 10.06
CA CYS A 38 2.26 22.79 9.60
C CYS A 38 1.24 23.56 8.74
N GLY A 39 0.05 23.00 8.49
CA GLY A 39 -1.01 23.62 7.71
C GLY A 39 -0.86 23.46 6.20
N GLU A 40 -0.09 22.49 5.73
CA GLU A 40 0.05 22.21 4.29
C GLU A 40 -1.09 21.35 3.75
N ASP A 41 -1.37 21.50 2.45
CA ASP A 41 -2.33 20.67 1.70
C ASP A 41 -1.60 19.39 1.25
N VAL A 42 -1.87 18.27 1.93
CA VAL A 42 -1.12 17.02 1.78
C VAL A 42 -2.00 15.94 1.17
N PHE A 43 -1.49 15.29 0.12
CA PHE A 43 -2.00 14.03 -0.40
C PHE A 43 -0.95 12.93 -0.20
N PHE A 44 -1.30 11.87 0.54
CA PHE A 44 -0.45 10.72 0.82
C PHE A 44 -1.02 9.46 0.15
N LEU A 45 -0.35 8.98 -0.89
CA LEU A 45 -0.73 7.78 -1.64
C LEU A 45 0.15 6.58 -1.28
N THR A 46 -0.49 5.43 -1.11
CA THR A 46 0.16 4.11 -1.04
C THR A 46 -0.63 3.11 -1.88
N GLY A 47 -0.23 1.84 -1.95
CA GLY A 47 -0.97 0.87 -2.75
C GLY A 47 -0.28 -0.46 -2.96
N THR A 48 -0.82 -1.24 -3.89
CA THR A 48 -0.33 -2.56 -4.27
C THR A 48 -0.02 -2.69 -5.75
N ASP A 49 1.09 -3.37 -6.04
CA ASP A 49 1.45 -3.82 -7.39
C ASP A 49 1.04 -5.29 -7.56
N GLU A 50 0.07 -5.51 -8.43
CA GLU A 50 -0.70 -6.74 -8.54
C GLU A 50 -0.38 -7.54 -9.81
N HIS A 51 0.52 -7.03 -10.64
CA HIS A 51 0.98 -7.71 -11.85
C HIS A 51 2.34 -8.39 -11.65
N GLY A 52 2.67 -9.28 -12.59
CA GLY A 52 4.00 -9.87 -12.72
C GLY A 52 4.09 -11.36 -12.44
N VAL A 53 5.16 -11.98 -12.96
CA VAL A 53 5.38 -13.45 -12.95
C VAL A 53 5.42 -14.03 -11.54
N LYS A 54 5.88 -13.25 -10.55
CA LYS A 54 5.91 -13.70 -9.14
C LYS A 54 4.51 -13.87 -8.57
N VAL A 55 3.59 -12.95 -8.85
CA VAL A 55 2.20 -13.04 -8.40
C VAL A 55 1.53 -14.26 -9.04
N GLU A 56 1.75 -14.46 -10.34
CA GLU A 56 1.24 -15.64 -11.05
C GLU A 56 1.76 -16.95 -10.45
N LYS A 57 3.08 -17.05 -10.23
CA LYS A 57 3.69 -18.25 -9.65
C LYS A 57 3.16 -18.55 -8.24
N SER A 58 3.08 -17.54 -7.37
CA SER A 58 2.53 -17.70 -6.02
C SER A 58 1.05 -18.10 -6.04
N ALA A 59 0.28 -17.61 -7.02
CA ALA A 59 -1.13 -18.00 -7.17
C ALA A 59 -1.25 -19.47 -7.62
N GLN A 60 -0.41 -19.91 -8.56
CA GLN A 60 -0.33 -21.30 -9.01
C GLN A 60 0.07 -22.26 -7.87
N GLU A 61 1.08 -21.91 -7.08
CA GLU A 61 1.51 -22.67 -5.89
C GLU A 61 0.38 -22.83 -4.85
N ARG A 62 -0.52 -21.84 -4.78
CA ARG A 62 -1.69 -21.85 -3.89
C ARG A 62 -2.96 -22.43 -4.53
N GLY A 63 -2.96 -22.78 -5.81
CA GLY A 63 -4.13 -23.29 -6.53
C GLY A 63 -5.26 -22.27 -6.69
N ILE A 64 -4.96 -20.97 -6.75
CA ILE A 64 -5.93 -19.88 -6.91
C ILE A 64 -5.59 -19.00 -8.12
N SER A 65 -6.53 -18.14 -8.56
CA SER A 65 -6.25 -17.20 -9.64
C SER A 65 -5.33 -16.04 -9.17
N PRO A 66 -4.52 -15.43 -10.06
CA PRO A 66 -3.70 -14.27 -9.71
C PRO A 66 -4.53 -13.11 -9.13
N LYS A 67 -5.74 -12.88 -9.69
CA LYS A 67 -6.66 -11.86 -9.19
C LYS A 67 -7.14 -12.15 -7.76
N ALA A 68 -7.45 -13.42 -7.45
CA ALA A 68 -7.85 -13.81 -6.11
C ALA A 68 -6.70 -13.63 -5.09
N LEU A 69 -5.47 -13.97 -5.46
CA LEU A 69 -4.29 -13.71 -4.62
C LEU A 69 -4.08 -12.21 -4.39
N ALA A 70 -4.20 -11.41 -5.45
CA ALA A 70 -4.09 -9.96 -5.38
C ALA A 70 -5.17 -9.34 -4.49
N ASP A 71 -6.44 -9.76 -4.64
CA ASP A 71 -7.55 -9.31 -3.80
C ASP A 71 -7.33 -9.63 -2.32
N GLU A 72 -6.89 -10.85 -2.00
CA GLU A 72 -6.61 -11.29 -0.64
C GLU A 72 -5.48 -10.45 -0.01
N ASN A 73 -4.33 -10.37 -0.68
CA ASN A 73 -3.17 -9.71 -0.11
C ASN A 73 -3.33 -8.18 -0.09
N SER A 74 -4.00 -7.59 -1.08
CA SER A 74 -4.36 -6.16 -1.08
C SER A 74 -5.30 -5.81 0.08
N ALA A 75 -6.26 -6.67 0.40
CA ALA A 75 -7.10 -6.51 1.58
C ALA A 75 -6.29 -6.61 2.88
N GLU A 76 -5.34 -7.55 2.95
CA GLU A 76 -4.47 -7.71 4.11
C GLU A 76 -3.54 -6.50 4.33
N PHE A 77 -3.00 -5.91 3.25
CA PHE A 77 -2.28 -4.64 3.34
C PHE A 77 -3.18 -3.55 3.96
N ARG A 78 -4.39 -3.31 3.41
CA ARG A 78 -5.31 -2.31 3.97
C ARG A 78 -5.62 -2.56 5.45
N ARG A 79 -5.83 -3.82 5.84
CA ARG A 79 -6.07 -4.21 7.24
C ARG A 79 -4.88 -3.86 8.15
N VAL A 80 -3.66 -4.18 7.73
CA VAL A 80 -2.44 -3.87 8.48
C VAL A 80 -2.27 -2.35 8.57
N LEU A 81 -2.37 -1.62 7.47
CA LEU A 81 -2.25 -0.15 7.47
C LEU A 81 -3.28 0.49 8.42
N GLY A 82 -4.52 0.00 8.44
CA GLY A 82 -5.55 0.44 9.38
C GLY A 82 -5.22 0.09 10.84
N THR A 83 -4.60 -1.07 11.10
CA THR A 83 -4.17 -1.48 12.45
C THR A 83 -3.08 -0.55 13.00
N PHE A 84 -2.18 -0.07 12.14
CA PHE A 84 -1.15 0.91 12.50
C PHE A 84 -1.67 2.36 12.55
N GLY A 85 -2.92 2.60 12.19
CA GLY A 85 -3.53 3.93 12.18
C GLY A 85 -2.88 4.87 11.15
N LEU A 86 -2.44 4.34 10.01
CA LEU A 86 -1.80 5.15 8.97
C LEU A 86 -2.83 6.05 8.27
N SER A 87 -2.38 7.22 7.82
CA SER A 87 -3.20 8.33 7.34
C SER A 87 -3.00 8.61 5.85
N ASN A 88 -2.83 7.57 5.04
CA ASN A 88 -2.87 7.71 3.59
C ASN A 88 -4.27 8.17 3.15
N ASP A 89 -4.32 9.09 2.19
CA ASP A 89 -5.56 9.63 1.65
C ASP A 89 -6.19 8.67 0.63
N ASP A 90 -5.34 7.85 -0.02
CA ASP A 90 -5.80 6.84 -0.98
C ASP A 90 -4.90 5.59 -0.94
N PHE A 91 -5.45 4.47 -1.42
CA PHE A 91 -4.78 3.19 -1.57
C PHE A 91 -5.08 2.64 -2.98
N ILE A 92 -4.13 2.83 -3.90
CA ILE A 92 -4.27 2.42 -5.29
C ILE A 92 -3.92 0.95 -5.50
N ARG A 93 -4.58 0.32 -6.48
CA ARG A 93 -4.21 -1.02 -6.97
C ARG A 93 -3.93 -0.96 -8.46
N THR A 94 -2.90 -1.65 -8.94
CA THR A 94 -2.61 -1.69 -10.39
C THR A 94 -3.63 -2.48 -11.23
N THR A 95 -4.68 -3.03 -10.61
CA THR A 95 -5.85 -3.64 -11.30
C THR A 95 -7.11 -2.76 -11.31
N GLU A 96 -7.07 -1.55 -10.76
CA GLU A 96 -8.20 -0.61 -10.86
C GLU A 96 -8.38 -0.08 -12.30
N PRO A 97 -9.62 0.22 -12.75
CA PRO A 97 -9.90 0.71 -14.11
C PRO A 97 -9.36 2.12 -14.42
#